data_AF-A0A2D8CLC7-F1
#
_entry.id   AF-A0A2D8CLC7-F1
#
_cell.length_a   1.000
_cell.length_b   1.000
_cell.length_c   1.000
_cell.angle_alpha   90.00
_cell.angle_beta   90.00
_cell.angle_gamma   90.00
#
_symmetry.space_group_name_H-M   'P 1'
#
loop_
_entity.id
_entity.type
_entity.pdbx_description
1 polymer ?
#
loop_
_entity_poly.entity_id
_entity_poly.type
_entity_poly.pdbx_seq_one_letter_code
_entity_poly.pdbx_strand_id
1 'polypeptide(L)'
;MELYWTVLAACLAGFWALVTRYGERKRMAIEDNRSLVNRLLTSDQLLIEHPEVIKYISATALEKEEYFRDQKRLEEDLFYKAKSHIYSQLNLYDEILCTSNHNKAKFFFINSPAMIEVEDWEEYMKCKMTHPFIQSILNNEAHIFGKSLQTFWNVYRKEITGKTTDRFSW
;
A
#
# COMPACT_ATOMS: atom_id res chain seq x y z
N MET A 1 49.74 -24.80 17.62
CA MET A 1 49.53 -23.40 17.18
C MET A 1 48.58 -23.27 15.99
N GLU A 2 48.47 -24.26 15.10
CA GLU A 2 47.62 -24.18 13.89
C GLU A 2 46.10 -24.14 14.19
N LEU A 3 45.65 -24.82 15.24
CA LEU A 3 44.23 -24.91 15.62
C LEU A 3 43.63 -23.58 16.09
N TYR A 4 44.45 -22.68 16.63
CA TYR A 4 44.01 -21.35 17.06
C TYR A 4 43.72 -20.45 15.86
N TRP A 5 44.57 -20.52 14.82
CA TRP A 5 44.42 -19.74 13.60
C TRP A 5 43.23 -20.18 12.76
N THR A 6 42.94 -21.48 12.69
CA THR A 6 41.75 -21.99 11.98
C THR A 6 40.45 -21.59 12.66
N VAL A 7 40.39 -21.63 14.00
CA VAL A 7 39.21 -21.17 14.76
C VAL A 7 39.00 -19.66 14.57
N LEU A 8 40.08 -18.88 14.63
CA LEU A 8 40.01 -17.42 14.49
C LEU A 8 39.61 -17.00 13.07
N ALA A 9 40.12 -17.70 12.04
CA ALA A 9 39.70 -17.52 10.66
C ALA A 9 38.22 -17.90 10.44
N ALA A 10 37.75 -18.99 11.06
CA ALA A 10 36.33 -19.39 10.98
C ALA A 10 35.41 -18.38 11.66
N CYS A 11 35.79 -17.82 12.82
CA CYS A 11 35.03 -16.77 13.49
C CYS A 11 34.97 -15.48 12.64
N LEU A 12 36.08 -15.06 12.03
CA LEU A 12 36.12 -13.89 11.16
C LEU A 12 35.30 -14.10 9.88
N ALA A 13 35.36 -15.29 9.26
CA ALA A 13 34.54 -15.63 8.10
C ALA A 13 33.04 -15.67 8.45
N GLY A 14 32.68 -16.23 9.61
CA GLY A 14 31.30 -16.23 10.11
C GLY A 14 30.80 -14.81 10.40
N PHE A 15 31.63 -13.95 10.99
CA PHE A 15 31.32 -12.54 11.21
C PHE A 15 31.16 -11.78 9.90
N TRP A 16 32.04 -11.99 8.93
CA TRP A 16 31.94 -11.38 7.61
C TRP A 16 30.67 -11.82 6.85
N ALA A 17 30.34 -13.11 6.88
CA ALA A 17 29.11 -13.64 6.30
C ALA A 17 27.84 -13.07 6.97
N LEU A 18 27.89 -12.79 8.27
CA LEU A 18 26.80 -12.10 8.98
C LEU A 18 26.68 -10.63 8.53
N VAL A 19 27.80 -9.92 8.40
CA VAL A 19 27.84 -8.52 7.96
C VAL A 19 27.35 -8.37 6.52
N THR A 20 27.80 -9.24 5.60
CA THR A 20 27.35 -9.21 4.19
C THR A 20 25.87 -9.53 4.07
N ARG A 21 25.40 -10.57 4.77
CA ARG A 21 23.97 -10.93 4.82
C ARG A 21 23.12 -9.81 5.42
N TYR A 22 23.64 -9.07 6.40
CA TYR A 22 22.94 -7.92 6.97
C TYR A 22 22.90 -6.72 6.00
N GLY A 23 24.01 -6.46 5.30
CA GLY A 23 24.11 -5.40 4.30
C GLY A 23 23.23 -5.65 3.07
N GLU A 24 23.23 -6.87 2.52
CA GLU A 24 22.39 -7.25 1.37
C GLU A 24 20.89 -7.14 1.71
N ARG A 25 20.49 -7.55 2.92
CA ARG A 25 19.10 -7.43 3.36
C ARG A 25 18.65 -5.99 3.51
N LYS A 26 19.51 -5.11 4.05
CA LYS A 26 19.21 -3.67 4.09
C LYS A 26 19.05 -3.09 2.69
N ARG A 27 19.90 -3.50 1.74
CA ARG A 27 19.79 -3.06 0.34
C ARG A 27 18.49 -3.54 -0.30
N MET A 28 18.13 -4.81 -0.15
CA MET A 28 16.87 -5.36 -0.66
C MET A 28 15.64 -4.65 -0.05
N ALA A 29 15.63 -4.43 1.27
CA ALA A 29 14.52 -3.72 1.92
C ALA A 29 14.42 -2.24 1.48
N ILE A 30 15.55 -1.59 1.20
CA ILE A 30 15.58 -0.22 0.66
C ILE A 30 15.12 -0.21 -0.80
N GLU A 31 15.51 -1.20 -1.62
CA GLU A 31 15.11 -1.32 -3.02
C GLU A 31 13.61 -1.61 -3.17
N ASP A 32 13.06 -2.52 -2.37
CA ASP A 32 11.62 -2.84 -2.36
C ASP A 32 10.78 -1.62 -1.93
N ASN A 33 11.18 -0.93 -0.86
CA ASN A 33 10.51 0.30 -0.43
C ASN A 33 10.63 1.41 -1.47
N ARG A 34 11.79 1.56 -2.11
CA ARG A 34 11.99 2.57 -3.18
C ARG A 34 11.11 2.26 -4.39
N SER A 35 10.91 0.98 -4.73
CA SER A 35 10.00 0.54 -5.78
C SER A 35 8.54 0.94 -5.48
N LEU A 36 8.06 0.68 -4.26
CA LEU A 36 6.72 1.07 -3.83
C LEU A 36 6.53 2.60 -3.82
N VAL A 37 7.50 3.34 -3.31
CA VAL A 37 7.49 4.83 -3.33
C VAL A 37 7.51 5.35 -4.77
N ASN A 38 8.33 4.78 -5.66
CA ASN A 38 8.36 5.17 -7.07
C ASN A 38 7.01 4.92 -7.75
N ARG A 39 6.31 3.83 -7.41
CA ARG A 39 4.97 3.54 -7.95
C ARG A 39 3.90 4.48 -7.41
N LEU A 40 3.99 4.90 -6.15
CA LEU A 40 3.16 5.98 -5.62
C LEU A 40 3.40 7.28 -6.40
N LEU A 41 4.66 7.69 -6.56
CA LEU A 41 5.01 8.88 -7.34
C LEU A 41 4.55 8.79 -8.81
N THR A 42 4.62 7.61 -9.41
CA THR A 42 4.10 7.37 -10.77
C THR A 42 2.59 7.53 -10.80
N SER A 43 1.90 7.05 -9.76
CA SER A 43 0.46 7.26 -9.65
C SER A 43 0.08 8.73 -9.45
N ASP A 44 0.88 9.48 -8.68
CA ASP A 44 0.67 10.92 -8.51
C ASP A 44 0.94 11.67 -9.81
N GLN A 45 1.93 11.23 -10.60
CA GLN A 45 2.19 11.77 -11.92
C GLN A 45 1.00 11.54 -12.88
N LEU A 46 0.40 10.34 -12.84
CA LEU A 46 -0.83 10.06 -13.61
C LEU A 46 -2.00 10.97 -13.20
N LEU A 47 -2.07 11.37 -11.93
CA LEU A 47 -3.08 12.33 -11.45
C LEU A 47 -2.81 13.75 -11.99
N ILE A 48 -1.54 14.16 -12.05
CA ILE A 48 -1.13 15.45 -12.65
C ILE A 48 -1.45 15.48 -14.15
N GLU A 49 -1.25 14.36 -14.84
CA GLU A 49 -1.52 14.22 -16.28
C GLU A 49 -3.02 14.16 -16.60
N HIS A 50 -3.86 13.73 -15.65
CA HIS A 50 -5.32 13.59 -15.79
C HIS A 50 -6.10 14.37 -14.72
N PRO A 51 -6.06 15.72 -14.74
CA PRO A 51 -6.73 16.54 -13.73
C PRO A 51 -8.26 16.37 -13.72
N GLU A 52 -8.87 15.92 -14.83
CA GLU A 52 -10.28 15.57 -14.90
C GLU A 52 -10.66 14.43 -13.95
N VAL A 53 -9.75 13.48 -13.71
CA VAL A 53 -9.98 12.34 -12.81
C VAL A 53 -10.01 12.82 -11.37
N ILE A 54 -9.04 13.65 -10.95
CA ILE A 54 -9.04 14.25 -9.60
C ILE A 54 -10.32 15.06 -9.40
N LYS A 55 -10.68 15.90 -10.37
CA LYS A 55 -11.91 16.71 -10.29
C LYS A 55 -13.15 15.85 -10.10
N TYR A 56 -13.26 14.75 -10.85
CA TYR A 56 -14.37 13.81 -10.72
C TYR A 56 -14.43 13.20 -9.32
N ILE A 57 -13.29 12.71 -8.83
CA ILE A 57 -13.20 12.07 -7.51
C ILE A 57 -13.54 13.09 -6.41
N SER A 58 -12.90 14.26 -6.41
CA SER A 58 -13.19 15.32 -5.44
C SER A 58 -14.64 15.82 -5.49
N ALA A 59 -15.23 15.93 -6.68
CA ALA A 59 -16.62 16.36 -6.84
C ALA A 59 -17.63 15.33 -6.29
N THR A 60 -17.28 14.05 -6.34
CA THR A 60 -18.14 12.95 -5.93
C THR A 60 -17.89 12.48 -4.49
N ALA A 61 -17.00 13.15 -3.75
CA ALA A 61 -16.61 12.77 -2.38
C ALA A 61 -17.73 12.84 -1.34
N LEU A 62 -18.80 13.60 -1.59
CA LEU A 62 -19.98 13.63 -0.73
C LEU A 62 -21.17 12.83 -1.27
N GLU A 63 -21.02 12.22 -2.44
CA GLU A 63 -22.07 11.35 -2.97
C GLU A 63 -22.15 10.06 -2.16
N LYS A 64 -23.28 9.37 -2.24
CA LYS A 64 -23.42 8.07 -1.56
C LYS A 64 -22.94 6.92 -2.45
N GLU A 65 -22.74 5.75 -1.87
CA GLU A 65 -22.30 4.56 -2.63
C GLU A 65 -23.22 4.23 -3.82
N GLU A 66 -24.53 4.50 -3.69
CA GLU A 66 -25.52 4.24 -4.73
C GLU A 66 -25.32 5.12 -5.97
N TYR A 67 -24.75 6.31 -5.81
CA TYR A 67 -24.45 7.22 -6.93
C TYR A 67 -23.55 6.52 -7.96
N PHE A 68 -22.52 5.81 -7.50
CA PHE A 68 -21.55 5.11 -8.36
C PHE A 68 -22.10 3.82 -8.98
N ARG A 69 -23.34 3.45 -8.65
CA ARG A 69 -24.05 2.28 -9.19
C ARG A 69 -25.19 2.67 -10.13
N ASP A 70 -25.50 3.95 -10.27
CA ASP A 70 -26.49 4.42 -11.23
C ASP A 70 -26.05 4.09 -12.66
N GLN A 71 -26.97 3.57 -13.46
CA GLN A 71 -26.73 3.17 -14.84
C GLN A 71 -26.22 4.34 -15.69
N LYS A 72 -26.64 5.57 -15.39
CA LYS A 72 -26.12 6.77 -16.06
C LYS A 72 -24.62 6.95 -15.88
N ARG A 73 -24.05 6.56 -14.74
CA ARG A 73 -22.59 6.65 -14.51
C ARG A 73 -21.83 5.62 -15.33
N LEU A 74 -22.45 4.48 -15.62
CA LEU A 74 -21.86 3.44 -16.48
C LEU A 74 -21.76 3.87 -17.95
N GLU A 75 -22.38 4.98 -18.34
CA GLU A 75 -22.24 5.55 -19.68
C GLU A 75 -21.14 6.63 -19.74
N GLU A 76 -20.58 7.02 -18.59
CA GLU A 76 -19.59 8.09 -18.49
C GLU A 76 -18.17 7.55 -18.61
N ASP A 77 -17.46 7.98 -19.66
CA ASP A 77 -16.05 7.62 -19.88
C ASP A 77 -15.16 8.04 -18.69
N LEU A 78 -15.46 9.20 -18.10
CA LEU A 78 -14.73 9.74 -16.95
C LEU A 78 -14.90 8.88 -15.69
N PHE A 79 -16.07 8.26 -15.51
CA PHE A 79 -16.31 7.33 -14.41
C PHE A 79 -15.37 6.14 -14.50
N TYR A 80 -15.18 5.55 -15.69
CA TYR A 80 -14.26 4.42 -15.87
C TYR A 80 -12.79 4.82 -15.73
N LYS A 81 -12.40 6.01 -16.20
CA LYS A 81 -11.05 6.54 -15.94
C LYS A 81 -10.78 6.65 -14.44
N ALA A 82 -11.70 7.26 -13.69
CA ALA A 82 -11.58 7.36 -12.24
C ALA A 82 -11.62 5.99 -11.56
N LYS A 83 -12.47 5.07 -12.01
CA LYS A 83 -12.55 3.69 -11.50
C LYS A 83 -11.22 2.95 -11.68
N SER A 84 -10.62 3.06 -12.87
CA SER A 84 -9.33 2.42 -13.18
C SER A 84 -8.20 2.96 -12.32
N HIS A 85 -8.20 4.26 -12.05
CA HIS A 85 -7.24 4.89 -11.15
C HIS A 85 -7.39 4.35 -9.71
N ILE A 86 -8.62 4.28 -9.20
CA ILE A 86 -8.90 3.73 -7.87
C ILE A 86 -8.50 2.25 -7.80
N TYR A 87 -8.74 1.45 -8.84
CA TYR A 87 -8.27 0.06 -8.88
C TYR A 87 -6.74 -0.04 -8.77
N SER A 88 -6.02 0.82 -9.50
CA SER A 88 -4.56 0.87 -9.42
C SER A 88 -4.08 1.19 -7.99
N GLN A 89 -4.72 2.16 -7.34
CA GLN A 89 -4.44 2.54 -5.95
C GLN A 89 -4.74 1.40 -4.96
N LEU A 90 -5.91 0.75 -5.08
CA LEU A 90 -6.28 -0.37 -4.20
C LEU A 90 -5.36 -1.58 -4.37
N ASN A 91 -4.91 -1.87 -5.59
CA ASN A 91 -3.90 -2.91 -5.84
C ASN A 91 -2.56 -2.56 -5.18
N LEU A 92 -2.16 -1.29 -5.23
CA LEU A 92 -0.95 -0.82 -4.55
C LEU A 92 -1.08 -0.94 -3.02
N TYR A 93 -2.27 -0.68 -2.46
CA TYR A 93 -2.53 -0.88 -1.03
C TYR A 93 -2.42 -2.34 -0.63
N ASP A 94 -2.98 -3.27 -1.42
CA ASP A 94 -2.83 -4.70 -1.17
C ASP A 94 -1.35 -5.11 -1.13
N GLU A 95 -0.54 -4.58 -2.04
CA GLU A 95 0.90 -4.87 -2.11
C GLU A 95 1.66 -4.30 -0.90
N ILE A 96 1.36 -3.07 -0.48
CA ILE A 96 1.93 -2.46 0.73
C ILE A 96 1.56 -3.31 1.96
N LEU A 97 0.29 -3.71 2.10
CA LEU A 97 -0.21 -4.56 3.19
C LEU A 97 0.41 -5.96 3.16
N CYS A 98 0.62 -6.53 1.97
CA CYS A 98 1.27 -7.83 1.80
C CYS A 98 2.73 -7.76 2.25
N THR A 99 3.44 -6.71 1.84
CA THR A 99 4.84 -6.46 2.19
C THR A 99 5.02 -6.22 3.68
N SER A 100 4.13 -5.43 4.29
CA SER A 100 4.18 -5.14 5.73
C SER A 100 3.89 -6.38 6.59
N ASN A 101 2.92 -7.20 6.20
CA ASN A 101 2.60 -8.46 6.89
C ASN A 101 3.70 -9.51 6.75
N HIS A 102 4.36 -9.60 5.60
CA HIS A 102 5.51 -10.49 5.42
C HIS A 102 6.69 -10.13 6.32
N ASN A 103 6.88 -8.85 6.62
CA ASN A 103 7.92 -8.38 7.52
C ASN A 103 7.62 -8.71 9.00
N LYS A 104 6.34 -8.65 9.42
CA LYS A 104 5.91 -9.06 10.79
C LYS A 104 6.16 -10.56 11.06
N ALA A 105 5.95 -11.42 10.06
CA ALA A 105 6.12 -12.87 10.22
C ALA A 105 7.59 -13.34 10.21
N LYS A 106 8.53 -12.52 9.71
CA LYS A 106 9.91 -12.98 9.45
C LYS A 106 10.93 -12.71 10.54
N PHE A 107 10.76 -11.76 11.48
CA PHE A 107 11.87 -11.45 12.41
C PHE A 107 11.44 -10.84 13.75
N PHE A 108 11.57 -11.61 14.83
CA PHE A 108 11.51 -11.15 16.22
C PHE A 108 12.86 -10.61 16.76
N PHE A 109 13.90 -10.53 15.93
CA PHE A 109 15.27 -10.29 16.44
C PHE A 109 16.09 -9.19 15.75
N ILE A 110 15.70 -8.67 14.58
CA ILE A 110 16.55 -7.70 13.88
C ILE A 110 15.68 -6.74 13.06
N ASN A 111 15.28 -5.62 13.66
CA ASN A 111 14.53 -4.57 13.00
C ASN A 111 15.45 -3.83 12.01
N SER A 112 15.25 -4.06 10.70
CA SER A 112 15.62 -3.04 9.72
C SER A 112 14.63 -1.89 9.87
N PRO A 113 15.08 -0.64 9.97
CA PRO A 113 14.17 0.49 10.02
C PRO A 113 13.45 0.56 8.68
N ALA A 114 12.16 0.28 8.66
CA ALA A 114 11.30 0.73 7.59
C ALA A 114 11.37 2.27 7.61
N MET A 115 11.56 2.93 6.46
CA MET A 115 11.62 4.40 6.41
C MET A 115 10.27 5.06 6.76
N ILE A 116 9.17 4.30 6.71
CA ILE A 116 7.81 4.70 7.09
C ILE A 116 7.23 3.54 7.91
N GLU A 117 6.60 3.83 9.04
CA GLU A 117 6.04 2.80 9.92
C GLU A 117 4.80 2.16 9.26
N VAL A 118 4.50 0.91 9.59
CA VAL A 118 3.35 0.21 8.98
C VAL A 118 2.05 0.91 9.37
N GLU A 119 2.03 1.44 10.59
CA GLU A 119 0.95 2.22 11.19
C GLU A 119 0.62 3.47 10.37
N ASP A 120 1.64 4.18 9.85
CA ASP A 120 1.46 5.36 9.00
C ASP A 120 0.77 5.00 7.68
N TRP A 121 1.14 3.87 7.08
CA TRP A 121 0.50 3.37 5.86
C TRP A 121 -0.96 2.98 6.11
N GLU A 122 -1.24 2.30 7.22
CA GLU A 122 -2.60 1.94 7.58
C GLU A 122 -3.47 3.18 7.82
N GLU A 123 -2.95 4.22 8.48
CA GLU A 123 -3.67 5.47 8.69
C GLU A 123 -3.93 6.22 7.38
N TYR A 124 -2.91 6.30 6.51
CA TYR A 124 -3.05 6.87 5.16
C TYR A 124 -4.15 6.14 4.36
N MET A 125 -4.11 4.80 4.32
CA MET A 125 -5.13 4.01 3.62
C MET A 125 -6.52 4.23 4.20
N LYS A 126 -6.67 4.21 5.53
CA LYS A 126 -7.96 4.47 6.20
C LYS A 126 -8.52 5.83 5.80
N CYS A 127 -7.68 6.87 5.75
CA CYS A 127 -8.07 8.21 5.32
C CYS A 127 -8.61 8.20 3.88
N LYS A 128 -7.86 7.62 2.93
CA LYS A 128 -8.25 7.55 1.51
C LYS A 128 -9.51 6.70 1.30
N MET A 129 -9.63 5.57 2.00
CA MET A 129 -10.77 4.65 1.90
C MET A 129 -12.08 5.20 2.49
N THR A 130 -12.07 6.38 3.11
CA THR A 130 -13.31 7.08 3.50
C THR A 130 -14.15 7.49 2.28
N HIS A 131 -13.58 7.51 1.08
CA HIS A 131 -14.31 7.93 -0.09
C HIS A 131 -15.41 6.95 -0.53
N PRO A 132 -16.65 7.43 -0.75
CA PRO A 132 -17.79 6.60 -1.13
C PRO A 132 -17.56 5.76 -2.40
N PHE A 133 -16.78 6.26 -3.37
CA PHE A 133 -16.43 5.48 -4.57
C PHE A 133 -15.55 4.27 -4.22
N ILE A 134 -14.55 4.44 -3.35
CA ILE A 134 -13.71 3.34 -2.88
C ILE A 134 -14.55 2.33 -2.10
N GLN A 135 -15.42 2.82 -1.21
CA GLN A 135 -16.32 1.97 -0.43
C GLN A 135 -17.26 1.16 -1.34
N SER A 136 -17.84 1.80 -2.36
CA SER A 136 -18.69 1.13 -3.36
C SER A 136 -17.94 0.04 -4.12
N ILE A 137 -16.66 0.24 -4.43
CA ILE A 137 -15.80 -0.79 -5.03
C ILE A 137 -15.55 -1.93 -4.03
N LEU A 138 -15.09 -1.63 -2.82
CA LEU A 138 -14.74 -2.66 -1.83
C LEU A 138 -15.95 -3.46 -1.32
N ASN A 139 -17.14 -2.86 -1.25
CA ASN A 139 -18.34 -3.56 -0.79
C ASN A 139 -18.90 -4.56 -1.81
N ASN A 140 -18.63 -4.36 -3.09
CA ASN A 140 -19.30 -5.09 -4.17
C ASN A 140 -18.33 -5.86 -5.07
N GLU A 141 -17.08 -5.39 -5.15
CA GLU A 141 -16.06 -5.87 -6.07
C GLU A 141 -14.78 -6.29 -5.33
N ALA A 142 -14.78 -6.39 -3.99
CA ALA A 142 -13.60 -6.76 -3.19
C ALA A 142 -12.88 -8.04 -3.67
N HIS A 143 -13.61 -8.97 -4.28
CA HIS A 143 -13.08 -10.25 -4.77
C HIS A 143 -12.00 -10.11 -5.84
N ILE A 144 -11.89 -8.97 -6.54
CA ILE A 144 -10.85 -8.74 -7.56
C ILE A 144 -9.49 -8.39 -6.96
N PHE A 145 -9.45 -7.98 -5.68
CA PHE A 145 -8.23 -7.56 -5.00
C PHE A 145 -7.63 -8.71 -4.19
N GLY A 146 -6.36 -8.57 -3.79
CA GLY A 146 -5.69 -9.56 -2.97
C GLY A 146 -6.28 -9.69 -1.56
N LYS A 147 -5.92 -10.79 -0.88
CA LYS A 147 -6.46 -11.12 0.43
C LYS A 147 -6.08 -10.11 1.51
N SER A 148 -4.91 -9.47 1.41
CA SER A 148 -4.44 -8.53 2.43
C SER A 148 -5.37 -7.32 2.52
N LEU A 149 -5.73 -6.75 1.37
CA LEU A 149 -6.70 -5.65 1.30
C LEU A 149 -8.10 -6.09 1.73
N GLN A 150 -8.56 -7.28 1.31
CA GLN A 150 -9.87 -7.80 1.74
C GLN A 150 -9.94 -7.94 3.26
N THR A 151 -8.90 -8.51 3.89
CA THR A 151 -8.82 -8.62 5.35
C THR A 151 -8.78 -7.25 6.01
N PHE A 152 -7.96 -6.33 5.50
CA PHE A 152 -7.87 -4.96 6.02
C PHE A 152 -9.23 -4.25 5.98
N TRP A 153 -9.93 -4.32 4.85
CA TRP A 153 -11.27 -3.75 4.71
C TRP A 153 -12.23 -4.37 5.73
N ASN A 154 -12.27 -5.70 5.85
CA ASN A 154 -13.18 -6.36 6.79
C ASN A 154 -12.93 -5.99 8.25
N VAL A 155 -11.67 -5.75 8.64
CA VAL A 155 -11.30 -5.34 10.00
C VAL A 155 -11.67 -3.88 10.27
N TYR A 156 -11.34 -2.97 9.35
CA TYR A 156 -11.46 -1.53 9.58
C TYR A 156 -12.69 -0.88 8.95
N ARG A 157 -13.53 -1.62 8.23
CA ARG A 157 -14.72 -1.09 7.52
C ARG A 157 -15.55 -0.16 8.39
N LYS A 158 -15.93 -0.58 9.61
CA LYS A 158 -16.76 0.23 10.51
C LYS A 158 -16.08 1.53 10.92
N GLU A 159 -14.77 1.49 11.15
CA GLU A 159 -13.96 2.68 11.49
C GLU A 159 -13.94 3.64 10.32
N ILE A 160 -13.67 3.13 9.11
CA ILE A 160 -13.56 3.94 7.89
C ILE A 160 -14.91 4.56 7.51
N THR A 161 -15.99 3.79 7.53
CA THR A 161 -17.35 4.30 7.20
C THR A 161 -17.89 5.29 8.23
N GLY A 162 -17.34 5.29 9.44
CA GLY A 162 -17.71 6.23 10.50
C GLY A 162 -16.97 7.57 10.44
N LYS A 163 -15.93 7.67 9.61
CA LYS A 163 -15.15 8.91 9.42
C LYS A 163 -15.79 9.79 8.35
N THR A 164 -15.62 11.10 8.51
CA THR A 164 -16.06 12.07 7.50
C THR A 164 -15.08 12.09 6.34
N THR A 165 -15.61 12.00 5.12
CA THR A 165 -14.81 12.10 3.89
C THR A 165 -14.29 13.52 3.71
N ASP A 166 -12.98 13.65 3.51
CA ASP A 166 -12.37 14.90 3.03
C ASP A 166 -12.39 14.94 1.49
N ARG A 167 -12.85 16.05 0.92
CA ARG A 167 -12.95 16.22 -0.55
C ARG A 167 -11.59 16.41 -1.20
N PHE A 168 -10.59 16.81 -0.43
CA PHE A 168 -9.26 17.20 -0.92
C PHE A 168 -8.15 16.23 -0.52
N SER A 169 -8.48 15.16 0.21
CA SER A 169 -7.53 14.12 0.55
C SER A 169 -7.31 13.18 -0.63
N TRP A 170 -6.79 13.68 -1.76
CA TRP A 170 -6.44 12.88 -2.95
C TRP A 170 -4.98 13.08 -3.33
#